data_AF-A0A954ISF5-F1
#
_entry.id   AF-A0A954ISF5-F1
#
_cell.length_a   1.000
_cell.length_b   1.000
_cell.length_c   1.000
_cell.angle_alpha   90.00
_cell.angle_beta   90.00
_cell.angle_gamma   90.00
#
_symmetry.space_group_name_H-M   'P 1'
#
loop_
_entity.id
_entity.type
_entity.pdbx_description
1 polymer ?
#
loop_
_entity_poly.entity_id
_entity_poly.type
_entity_poly.pdbx_seq_one_letter_code
_entity_poly.pdbx_strand_id
1 'polypeptide(L)'
;ELLAHREAHQTRLCLDCHSVAPHVSKLSHGHKLSLRDGVSCEGCHGPAEKWLDAHKRPNWDGYTAKYKETHFGFKNTDNLISRARICAECHIGSKDKEVNHDLMAAGHPRLTFEMSAYFDNLPPHWNPNQDRRRAAKNPFHQAPADVRSSFDAKLWVLGQLAVAEKTVELLEKRADDHYKVWPEFTEYGCYACHHNLQPSNWRQNRGFANRRPGGFPWATWQFPVLAEMSPELLNGYPNPFVGKESVYHQLDKEMSRPLPNREKVKELAGRLRAELHNLGNHLGGLYPDIEHHPELREAELSLTESQVQSLLEKMSGQVGQPLVEHNWDAAAQVYLGTVALYQGLVDVRGDINKDGFHAPLTDRDKAIYSHFREIRDLLKFSPENKDGKRSSIYNSPKTYEETAPN
;
A
#
# COMPACT_ATOMS: atom_id res chain seq x y z
N GLU A 1 24.97 -6.34 -14.90
CA GLU A 1 24.84 -4.87 -14.72
C GLU A 1 24.91 -4.43 -13.25
N LEU A 2 24.42 -5.20 -12.27
CA LEU A 2 24.49 -4.83 -10.84
C LEU A 2 25.91 -4.49 -10.30
N LEU A 3 26.95 -5.17 -10.82
CA LEU A 3 28.36 -4.92 -10.47
C LEU A 3 28.93 -3.60 -11.00
N ALA A 4 28.19 -2.86 -11.83
CA ALA A 4 28.61 -1.57 -12.39
C ALA A 4 28.06 -0.36 -11.61
N HIS A 5 27.27 -0.58 -10.56
CA HIS A 5 26.72 0.49 -9.73
C HIS A 5 27.68 0.87 -8.61
N ARG A 6 27.70 2.18 -8.28
CA ARG A 6 28.41 2.71 -7.11
C ARG A 6 27.79 2.14 -5.83
N GLU A 7 28.42 2.40 -4.68
CA GLU A 7 27.87 2.04 -3.37
C GLU A 7 26.39 2.46 -3.23
N ALA A 8 25.57 1.67 -2.53
CA ALA A 8 24.12 1.86 -2.47
C ALA A 8 23.73 3.30 -2.05
N HIS A 9 24.47 3.90 -1.12
CA HIS A 9 24.26 5.27 -0.64
C HIS A 9 24.67 6.37 -1.64
N GLN A 10 25.13 6.01 -2.84
CA GLN A 10 25.56 6.92 -3.91
C GLN A 10 24.83 6.64 -5.23
N THR A 11 24.15 5.50 -5.34
CA THR A 11 23.49 5.08 -6.57
C THR A 11 22.04 5.53 -6.58
N ARG A 12 21.64 6.23 -7.65
CA ARG A 12 20.28 6.73 -7.85
C ARG A 12 19.21 5.65 -7.68
N LEU A 13 19.44 4.44 -8.21
CA LEU A 13 18.56 3.28 -8.07
C LEU A 13 18.11 3.01 -6.62
N CYS A 14 19.00 3.20 -5.65
CA CYS A 14 18.68 3.03 -4.23
C CYS A 14 18.12 4.32 -3.62
N LEU A 15 18.71 5.47 -3.99
CA LEU A 15 18.35 6.76 -3.41
C LEU A 15 16.98 7.29 -3.87
N ASP A 16 16.44 6.83 -5.00
CA ASP A 16 15.09 7.20 -5.48
C ASP A 16 13.98 6.83 -4.47
N CYS A 17 14.20 5.81 -3.61
CA CYS A 17 13.29 5.45 -2.51
C CYS A 17 13.82 5.81 -1.11
N HIS A 18 15.15 5.85 -0.94
CA HIS A 18 15.79 5.99 0.38
C HIS A 18 16.33 7.41 0.65
N SER A 19 16.03 8.39 -0.20
CA SER A 19 16.35 9.80 0.02
C SER A 19 15.34 10.71 -0.67
N VAL A 20 15.16 11.93 -0.14
CA VAL A 20 14.30 12.96 -0.74
C VAL A 20 14.90 13.65 -1.96
N ALA A 21 16.21 13.51 -2.17
CA ALA A 21 16.91 14.07 -3.31
C ALA A 21 17.83 13.00 -3.93
N PRO A 22 17.34 12.22 -4.90
CA PRO A 22 18.10 11.09 -5.45
C PRO A 22 19.35 11.49 -6.26
N HIS A 23 19.63 12.79 -6.36
CA HIS A 23 20.80 13.30 -7.04
C HIS A 23 21.40 14.51 -6.33
N VAL A 24 22.70 14.43 -6.01
CA VAL A 24 23.46 15.49 -5.31
C VAL A 24 23.37 16.83 -6.05
N SER A 25 23.30 16.82 -7.39
CA SER A 25 23.21 18.05 -8.19
C SER A 25 21.86 18.77 -8.07
N LYS A 26 20.83 18.13 -7.50
CA LYS A 26 19.54 18.74 -7.21
C LYS A 26 19.48 19.32 -5.79
N LEU A 27 20.54 19.14 -4.99
CA LEU A 27 20.66 19.72 -3.67
C LEU A 27 21.23 21.13 -3.78
N SER A 28 20.57 22.08 -3.14
CA SER A 28 21.11 23.42 -2.91
C SER A 28 22.48 23.34 -2.22
N HIS A 29 23.39 24.27 -2.52
CA HIS A 29 24.70 24.35 -1.88
C HIS A 29 24.52 24.36 -0.34
N GLY A 30 25.23 23.47 0.37
CA GLY A 30 25.10 23.28 1.83
C GLY A 30 24.16 22.16 2.28
N HIS A 31 23.30 21.62 1.41
CA HIS A 31 22.32 20.58 1.76
C HIS A 31 22.78 19.14 1.48
N LYS A 32 24.09 18.90 1.37
CA LYS A 32 24.66 17.56 1.13
C LYS A 32 24.26 16.51 2.19
N LEU A 33 23.84 16.97 3.38
CA LEU A 33 23.33 16.12 4.46
C LEU A 33 21.97 15.48 4.14
N SER A 34 21.18 16.04 3.21
CA SER A 34 19.85 15.53 2.80
C SER A 34 19.88 14.10 2.23
N LEU A 35 21.03 13.62 1.76
CA LEU A 35 21.21 12.21 1.36
C LEU A 35 21.30 11.25 2.55
N ARG A 36 21.77 11.75 3.70
CA ARG A 36 21.89 10.98 4.96
C ARG A 36 20.59 11.00 5.77
N ASP A 37 19.74 11.99 5.55
CA ASP A 37 18.49 12.17 6.29
C ASP A 37 17.41 11.13 5.92
N GLY A 38 17.66 10.30 4.90
CA GLY A 38 16.75 9.26 4.48
C GLY A 38 15.44 9.81 3.91
N VAL A 39 14.33 9.16 4.25
CA VAL A 39 12.98 9.64 3.92
C VAL A 39 12.61 10.73 4.93
N SER A 40 12.62 12.00 4.50
CA SER A 40 12.29 13.17 5.30
C SER A 40 10.87 13.69 5.03
N CYS A 41 10.49 14.81 5.65
CA CYS A 41 9.21 15.50 5.42
C CYS A 41 8.91 15.70 3.92
N GLU A 42 9.95 15.98 3.12
CA GLU A 42 9.82 16.27 1.69
C GLU A 42 9.46 15.03 0.85
N GLY A 43 9.75 13.83 1.35
CA GLY A 43 9.38 12.58 0.70
C GLY A 43 7.87 12.41 0.62
N CYS A 44 7.16 12.89 1.65
CA CYS A 44 5.70 12.84 1.73
C CYS A 44 5.03 14.16 1.32
N HIS A 45 5.53 15.29 1.80
CA HIS A 45 4.93 16.61 1.58
C HIS A 45 5.43 17.33 0.33
N GLY A 46 6.38 16.76 -0.41
CA GLY A 46 6.99 17.38 -1.58
C GLY A 46 8.13 18.36 -1.24
N PRO A 47 8.83 18.91 -2.24
CA PRO A 47 10.05 19.72 -2.03
C PRO A 47 9.80 20.97 -1.17
N ALA A 48 10.56 21.13 -0.08
CA ALA A 48 10.31 22.13 0.95
C ALA A 48 10.73 23.55 0.57
N GLU A 49 11.50 23.73 -0.52
CA GLU A 49 12.06 25.02 -0.93
C GLU A 49 11.04 26.17 -0.95
N LYS A 50 9.78 25.89 -1.31
CA LYS A 50 8.74 26.91 -1.42
C LYS A 50 7.76 26.92 -0.24
N TRP A 51 7.54 25.79 0.44
CA TRP A 51 6.55 25.71 1.51
C TRP A 51 7.16 25.80 2.93
N LEU A 52 8.47 25.61 3.13
CA LEU A 52 9.07 25.56 4.48
C LEU A 52 8.87 26.86 5.29
N ASP A 53 8.87 28.01 4.64
CA ASP A 53 8.59 29.28 5.32
C ASP A 53 7.12 29.68 5.22
N ALA A 54 6.45 29.33 4.13
CA ALA A 54 5.04 29.64 3.92
C ALA A 54 4.12 28.90 4.91
N HIS A 55 4.42 27.64 5.25
CA HIS A 55 3.56 26.82 6.11
C HIS A 55 3.51 27.28 7.58
N LYS A 56 4.43 28.16 7.99
CA LYS A 56 4.47 28.74 9.33
C LYS A 56 3.68 30.05 9.42
N ARG A 57 3.18 30.57 8.30
CA ARG A 57 2.49 31.87 8.25
C ARG A 57 1.01 31.68 8.62
N PRO A 58 0.37 32.64 9.31
CA PRO A 58 -1.03 32.53 9.72
C PRO A 58 -2.03 32.29 8.57
N ASN A 59 -1.71 32.74 7.36
CA ASN A 59 -2.56 32.58 6.20
C ASN A 59 -2.42 31.20 5.51
N TRP A 60 -1.49 30.34 5.94
CA TRP A 60 -1.28 29.02 5.33
C TRP A 60 -2.56 28.18 5.30
N ASP A 61 -3.30 28.16 6.40
CA ASP A 61 -4.53 27.39 6.53
C ASP A 61 -5.67 27.91 5.63
N GLY A 62 -5.57 29.16 5.17
CA GLY A 62 -6.51 29.76 4.22
C GLY A 62 -6.29 29.34 2.77
N TYR A 63 -5.13 28.75 2.42
CA TYR A 63 -4.90 28.26 1.07
C TYR A 63 -5.54 26.89 0.85
N THR A 64 -6.17 26.71 -0.32
CA THR A 64 -6.69 25.40 -0.73
C THR A 64 -5.56 24.41 -0.97
N ALA A 65 -5.86 23.11 -0.87
CA ALA A 65 -4.90 22.06 -1.15
C ALA A 65 -4.31 22.18 -2.58
N LYS A 66 -5.14 22.54 -3.57
CA LYS A 66 -4.70 22.73 -4.94
C LYS A 66 -3.77 23.93 -5.09
N TYR A 67 -4.08 25.03 -4.41
CA TYR A 67 -3.21 26.20 -4.37
C TYR A 67 -1.85 25.86 -3.74
N LYS A 68 -1.86 25.14 -2.61
CA LYS A 68 -0.64 24.68 -1.91
C LYS A 68 0.26 23.82 -2.82
N GLU A 69 -0.34 22.87 -3.52
CA GLU A 69 0.35 22.00 -4.47
C GLU A 69 0.94 22.80 -5.65
N THR A 70 0.12 23.62 -6.31
CA THR A 70 0.52 24.33 -7.54
C THR A 70 1.56 25.42 -7.32
N HIS A 71 1.44 26.19 -6.23
CA HIS A 71 2.30 27.36 -5.99
C HIS A 71 3.51 27.03 -5.13
N PHE A 72 3.39 26.05 -4.22
CA PHE A 72 4.46 25.70 -3.29
C PHE A 72 5.00 24.27 -3.43
N GLY A 73 4.41 23.43 -4.29
CA GLY A 73 4.83 22.03 -4.42
C GLY A 73 4.45 21.16 -3.20
N PHE A 74 3.55 21.64 -2.35
CA PHE A 74 3.14 20.94 -1.13
C PHE A 74 2.08 19.87 -1.45
N LYS A 75 2.44 18.60 -1.35
CA LYS A 75 1.55 17.47 -1.60
C LYS A 75 0.47 17.39 -0.53
N ASN A 76 -0.79 17.20 -0.95
CA ASN A 76 -1.92 17.09 -0.04
C ASN A 76 -1.99 15.71 0.63
N THR A 77 -1.33 15.57 1.78
CA THR A 77 -1.40 14.35 2.60
C THR A 77 -2.67 14.26 3.43
N ASP A 78 -3.51 15.28 3.52
CA ASP A 78 -4.80 15.18 4.22
C ASP A 78 -5.80 14.30 3.45
N ASN A 79 -5.64 14.23 2.13
CA ASN A 79 -6.42 13.36 1.28
C ASN A 79 -5.86 11.92 1.28
N LEU A 80 -6.67 10.95 1.69
CA LEU A 80 -6.22 9.58 1.95
C LEU A 80 -5.74 8.84 0.70
N ILE A 81 -6.38 9.01 -0.46
CA ILE A 81 -5.90 8.37 -1.70
C ILE A 81 -4.58 8.99 -2.17
N SER A 82 -4.41 10.31 -2.03
CA SER A 82 -3.15 11.00 -2.33
C SER A 82 -2.04 10.51 -1.40
N ARG A 83 -2.34 10.39 -0.10
CA ARG A 83 -1.43 9.83 0.92
C ARG A 83 -1.01 8.40 0.57
N ALA A 84 -1.97 7.53 0.23
CA ALA A 84 -1.68 6.16 -0.13
C ALA A 84 -0.82 6.04 -1.40
N ARG A 85 -1.08 6.86 -2.43
CA ARG A 85 -0.28 6.92 -3.66
C ARG A 85 1.17 7.32 -3.37
N ILE A 86 1.40 8.30 -2.49
CA ILE A 86 2.74 8.73 -2.08
C ILE A 86 3.54 7.57 -1.48
N CYS A 87 2.95 6.80 -0.56
CA CYS A 87 3.61 5.65 0.04
C CYS A 87 3.90 4.56 -1.01
N ALA A 88 2.92 4.27 -1.87
CA ALA A 88 3.01 3.24 -2.89
C ALA A 88 4.09 3.52 -3.96
N GLU A 89 4.45 4.79 -4.21
CA GLU A 89 5.53 5.14 -5.16
C GLU A 89 6.86 4.43 -4.85
N CYS A 90 7.19 4.25 -3.57
CA CYS A 90 8.40 3.55 -3.12
C CYS A 90 8.13 2.11 -2.72
N HIS A 91 6.98 1.85 -2.08
CA HIS A 91 6.65 0.56 -1.48
C HIS A 91 5.98 -0.45 -2.42
N ILE A 92 5.62 -0.03 -3.63
CA ILE A 92 5.25 -0.91 -4.76
C ILE A 92 6.20 -0.65 -5.92
N GLY A 93 6.41 0.63 -6.18
CA GLY A 93 7.30 1.14 -7.21
C GLY A 93 6.60 2.11 -8.14
N SER A 94 7.40 2.79 -8.96
CA SER A 94 6.94 3.68 -10.02
C SER A 94 7.93 3.66 -11.17
N LYS A 95 7.67 4.42 -12.23
CA LYS A 95 8.57 4.59 -13.38
C LYS A 95 10.05 4.77 -13.01
N ASP A 96 10.32 5.54 -11.96
CA ASP A 96 11.67 5.93 -11.54
C ASP A 96 12.11 5.22 -10.24
N LYS A 97 11.27 4.34 -9.67
CA LYS A 97 11.49 3.69 -8.37
C LYS A 97 11.13 2.21 -8.49
N GLU A 98 12.03 1.42 -9.04
CA GLU A 98 11.76 0.00 -9.31
C GLU A 98 12.66 -0.92 -8.47
N VAL A 99 12.04 -1.95 -7.90
CA VAL A 99 12.75 -3.10 -7.32
C VAL A 99 12.41 -4.33 -8.16
N ASN A 100 13.36 -4.76 -8.98
CA ASN A 100 13.24 -5.95 -9.82
C ASN A 100 13.80 -7.20 -9.11
N HIS A 101 13.67 -8.36 -9.76
CA HIS A 101 14.07 -9.63 -9.18
C HIS A 101 15.58 -9.70 -8.88
N ASP A 102 16.40 -9.06 -9.71
CA ASP A 102 17.84 -8.98 -9.51
C ASP A 102 18.20 -8.22 -8.24
N LEU A 103 17.52 -7.10 -7.95
CA LEU A 103 17.69 -6.36 -6.69
C LEU A 103 17.25 -7.18 -5.48
N MET A 104 16.16 -7.92 -5.59
CA MET A 104 15.71 -8.81 -4.51
C MET A 104 16.70 -9.97 -4.29
N ALA A 105 17.24 -10.55 -5.36
CA ALA A 105 18.28 -11.57 -5.29
C ALA A 105 19.59 -11.02 -4.67
N ALA A 106 19.87 -9.73 -4.86
CA ALA A 106 20.98 -9.02 -4.23
C ALA A 106 20.73 -8.64 -2.75
N GLY A 107 19.56 -8.99 -2.19
CA GLY A 107 19.24 -8.79 -0.77
C GLY A 107 18.26 -7.65 -0.46
N HIS A 108 17.72 -6.96 -1.47
CA HIS A 108 16.62 -6.02 -1.24
C HIS A 108 15.37 -6.79 -0.77
N PRO A 109 14.66 -6.35 0.29
CA PRO A 109 13.43 -6.99 0.71
C PRO A 109 12.37 -6.98 -0.40
N ARG A 110 11.51 -8.01 -0.44
CA ARG A 110 10.31 -7.96 -1.28
C ARG A 110 9.44 -6.79 -0.81
N LEU A 111 8.93 -6.03 -1.77
CA LEU A 111 8.03 -4.91 -1.53
C LEU A 111 6.59 -5.39 -1.23
N THR A 112 6.35 -5.84 0.01
CA THR A 112 5.00 -6.19 0.51
C THR A 112 4.43 -5.02 1.30
N PHE A 113 3.63 -4.20 0.63
CA PHE A 113 3.03 -3.00 1.21
C PHE A 113 1.54 -3.20 1.51
N GLU A 114 1.12 -2.67 2.66
CA GLU A 114 -0.28 -2.54 3.02
C GLU A 114 -0.43 -1.20 3.76
N MET A 115 -1.32 -0.35 3.29
CA MET A 115 -1.36 1.05 3.71
C MET A 115 -1.67 1.21 5.19
N SER A 116 -2.67 0.49 5.71
CA SER A 116 -3.07 0.63 7.12
C SER A 116 -1.96 0.18 8.07
N ALA A 117 -1.33 -0.97 7.79
CA ALA A 117 -0.26 -1.50 8.63
C ALA A 117 1.01 -0.65 8.59
N TYR A 118 1.36 -0.08 7.43
CA TYR A 118 2.52 0.83 7.35
C TYR A 118 2.22 2.20 7.98
N PHE A 119 0.98 2.67 7.87
CA PHE A 119 0.54 3.91 8.51
C PHE A 119 0.55 3.78 10.04
N ASP A 120 0.15 2.63 10.60
CA ASP A 120 0.25 2.34 12.04
C ASP A 120 1.70 2.31 12.54
N ASN A 121 2.66 1.97 11.68
CA ASN A 121 4.09 1.99 12.02
C ASN A 121 4.71 3.40 11.93
N LEU A 122 4.00 4.39 11.40
CA LEU A 122 4.47 5.76 11.29
C LEU A 122 4.10 6.54 12.56
N PRO A 123 5.07 6.99 13.37
CA PRO A 123 4.76 7.85 14.51
C PRO A 123 4.02 9.11 14.05
N PRO A 124 2.81 9.38 14.58
CA PRO A 124 2.05 10.53 14.15
C PRO A 124 2.76 11.81 14.60
N HIS A 125 3.03 12.69 13.63
CA HIS A 125 3.52 14.05 13.86
C HIS A 125 2.43 15.10 13.57
N TRP A 126 1.19 14.64 13.37
CA TRP A 126 -0.03 15.40 13.25
C TRP A 126 -1.00 14.98 14.36
N ASN A 127 -2.20 15.60 14.41
CA ASN A 127 -3.25 15.18 15.33
C ASN A 127 -4.12 14.07 14.69
N PRO A 128 -4.08 12.80 15.16
CA PRO A 128 -4.87 11.72 14.57
C PRO A 128 -6.38 11.95 14.65
N ASN A 129 -6.86 12.73 15.62
CA ASN A 129 -8.28 13.09 15.69
C ASN A 129 -8.70 14.04 14.57
N GLN A 130 -7.79 14.85 14.02
CA GLN A 130 -8.10 15.65 12.84
C GLN A 130 -8.27 14.77 11.59
N ASP A 131 -7.47 13.71 11.46
CA ASP A 131 -7.64 12.72 10.41
C ASP A 131 -8.99 12.03 10.49
N ARG A 132 -9.38 11.55 11.68
CA ARG A 132 -10.71 10.97 11.90
C ARG A 132 -11.84 11.96 11.62
N ARG A 133 -11.70 13.22 12.04
CA ARG A 133 -12.69 14.28 11.73
C ARG A 133 -12.81 14.55 10.25
N ARG A 134 -11.69 14.60 9.51
CA ARG A 134 -11.70 14.75 8.04
C ARG A 134 -12.34 13.55 7.35
N ALA A 135 -12.10 12.35 7.89
CA ALA A 135 -12.71 11.12 7.41
C ALA A 135 -14.19 10.96 7.82
N ALA A 136 -14.72 11.76 8.75
CA ALA A 136 -16.12 11.71 9.14
C ALA A 136 -17.00 12.51 8.16
N LYS A 137 -18.23 12.05 7.90
CA LYS A 137 -19.22 12.75 7.04
C LYS A 137 -19.68 14.12 7.61
N ASN A 138 -19.27 14.51 8.81
CA ASN A 138 -19.65 15.77 9.43
C ASN A 138 -18.44 16.47 10.10
N PRO A 139 -17.74 17.35 9.36
CA PRO A 139 -16.52 17.99 9.85
C PRO A 139 -16.74 19.11 10.87
N PHE A 140 -17.99 19.52 11.17
CA PHE A 140 -18.22 20.76 11.91
C PHE A 140 -18.51 20.62 13.41
N HIS A 141 -19.02 19.51 13.94
CA HIS A 141 -19.39 19.45 15.37
C HIS A 141 -19.31 18.05 15.97
N GLN A 142 -18.10 17.58 16.29
CA GLN A 142 -17.93 16.41 17.17
C GLN A 142 -16.82 16.72 18.17
N ALA A 143 -17.13 16.69 19.46
CA ALA A 143 -16.11 16.70 20.50
C ALA A 143 -15.14 15.53 20.24
N PRO A 144 -13.87 15.58 20.67
CA PRO A 144 -12.89 14.52 20.41
C PRO A 144 -13.38 13.10 20.78
N ALA A 145 -14.30 12.98 21.75
CA ALA A 145 -14.87 11.72 22.21
C ALA A 145 -16.04 11.18 21.36
N ASP A 146 -16.58 11.96 20.42
CA ASP A 146 -17.77 11.61 19.64
C ASP A 146 -17.47 11.43 18.14
N VAL A 147 -16.20 11.40 17.75
CA VAL A 147 -15.81 11.33 16.33
C VAL A 147 -16.13 9.94 15.76
N ARG A 148 -17.27 9.81 15.09
CA ARG A 148 -17.63 8.59 14.35
C ARG A 148 -17.10 8.70 12.92
N SER A 149 -16.01 8.00 12.66
CA SER A 149 -15.36 7.98 11.35
C SER A 149 -15.18 6.55 10.86
N SER A 150 -14.94 6.36 9.57
CA SER A 150 -14.48 5.06 9.04
C SER A 150 -13.01 5.15 8.64
N PHE A 151 -12.19 5.86 9.41
CA PHE A 151 -10.83 6.23 9.00
C PHE A 151 -9.99 5.01 8.61
N ASP A 152 -9.82 4.03 9.50
CA ASP A 152 -8.96 2.86 9.21
C ASP A 152 -9.51 1.99 8.06
N ALA A 153 -10.84 1.81 8.00
CA ALA A 153 -11.47 1.09 6.90
C ALA A 153 -11.33 1.83 5.55
N LYS A 154 -11.48 3.16 5.53
CA LYS A 154 -11.24 4.00 4.35
C LYS A 154 -9.78 3.94 3.92
N LEU A 155 -8.86 4.03 4.88
CA LEU A 155 -7.43 3.99 4.63
C LEU A 155 -7.03 2.67 3.98
N TRP A 156 -7.58 1.56 4.47
CA TRP A 156 -7.40 0.25 3.86
C TRP A 156 -7.97 0.19 2.43
N VAL A 157 -9.24 0.56 2.21
CA VAL A 157 -9.85 0.53 0.87
C VAL A 157 -9.05 1.36 -0.14
N LEU A 158 -8.75 2.62 0.21
CA LEU A 158 -8.00 3.53 -0.67
C LEU A 158 -6.54 3.08 -0.84
N GLY A 159 -5.97 2.46 0.18
CA GLY A 159 -4.66 1.82 0.14
C GLY A 159 -4.57 0.70 -0.90
N GLN A 160 -5.54 -0.21 -0.91
CA GLN A 160 -5.63 -1.31 -1.88
C GLN A 160 -5.75 -0.77 -3.32
N LEU A 161 -6.54 0.29 -3.54
CA LEU A 161 -6.65 0.94 -4.84
C LEU A 161 -5.34 1.61 -5.29
N ALA A 162 -4.66 2.33 -4.39
CA ALA A 162 -3.37 2.94 -4.70
C ALA A 162 -2.28 1.90 -5.01
N VAL A 163 -2.26 0.80 -4.25
CA VAL A 163 -1.38 -0.36 -4.51
C VAL A 163 -1.65 -0.93 -5.90
N ALA A 164 -2.91 -1.14 -6.23
CA ALA A 164 -3.29 -1.69 -7.51
C ALA A 164 -2.88 -0.76 -8.66
N GLU A 165 -3.16 0.54 -8.52
CA GLU A 165 -2.82 1.57 -9.51
C GLU A 165 -1.31 1.59 -9.78
N LYS A 166 -0.48 1.58 -8.72
CA LYS A 166 0.98 1.57 -8.86
C LYS A 166 1.53 0.26 -9.39
N THR A 167 0.89 -0.86 -9.09
CA THR A 167 1.28 -2.17 -9.63
C THR A 167 1.13 -2.18 -11.15
N VAL A 168 -0.01 -1.72 -11.68
CA VAL A 168 -0.24 -1.70 -13.13
C VAL A 168 0.54 -0.59 -13.84
N GLU A 169 0.82 0.54 -13.17
CA GLU A 169 1.75 1.56 -13.68
C GLU A 169 3.16 1.01 -13.87
N LEU A 170 3.67 0.28 -12.88
CA LEU A 170 4.99 -0.37 -12.98
C LEU A 170 4.99 -1.46 -14.05
N LEU A 171 3.92 -2.25 -14.16
CA LEU A 171 3.77 -3.27 -15.20
C LEU A 171 3.75 -2.66 -16.61
N GLU A 172 3.00 -1.58 -16.82
CA GLU A 172 2.98 -0.82 -18.09
C GLU A 172 4.40 -0.38 -18.47
N LYS A 173 5.17 0.09 -17.49
CA LYS A 173 6.56 0.51 -17.70
C LYS A 173 7.48 -0.68 -18.05
N ARG A 174 7.36 -1.81 -17.35
CA ARG A 174 8.15 -3.04 -17.58
C ARG A 174 7.83 -3.71 -18.91
N ALA A 175 6.61 -3.55 -19.40
CA ALA A 175 6.18 -4.06 -20.70
C ALA A 175 6.78 -3.27 -21.88
N ASP A 176 7.40 -2.12 -21.64
CA ASP A 176 8.05 -1.32 -22.66
C ASP A 176 9.32 -2.00 -23.22
N ASP A 177 9.55 -1.90 -24.53
CA ASP A 177 10.66 -2.52 -25.24
C ASP A 177 12.06 -2.13 -24.74
N HIS A 178 12.17 -1.00 -24.04
CA HIS A 178 13.43 -0.59 -23.42
C HIS A 178 13.86 -1.49 -22.24
N TYR A 179 12.97 -2.30 -21.66
CA TYR A 179 13.31 -3.27 -20.62
C TYR A 179 13.81 -4.58 -21.20
N LYS A 180 15.03 -4.97 -20.81
CA LYS A 180 15.71 -6.18 -21.31
C LYS A 180 15.08 -7.47 -20.78
N VAL A 181 14.61 -7.48 -19.53
CA VAL A 181 14.04 -8.66 -18.88
C VAL A 181 12.53 -8.63 -19.03
N TRP A 182 11.94 -9.70 -19.56
CA TRP A 182 10.49 -9.86 -19.64
C TRP A 182 10.06 -11.34 -19.68
N PRO A 183 8.99 -11.70 -18.95
CA PRO A 183 8.34 -10.87 -17.94
C PRO A 183 9.27 -10.67 -16.73
N GLU A 184 9.07 -9.57 -16.01
CA GLU A 184 9.81 -9.32 -14.77
C GLU A 184 9.23 -10.18 -13.64
N PHE A 185 10.05 -10.99 -12.99
CA PHE A 185 9.56 -12.04 -12.07
C PHE A 185 9.00 -11.51 -10.75
N THR A 186 9.31 -10.27 -10.37
CA THR A 186 8.69 -9.64 -9.19
C THR A 186 7.21 -9.33 -9.36
N GLU A 187 6.66 -9.42 -10.58
CA GLU A 187 5.22 -9.36 -10.85
C GLU A 187 4.46 -10.58 -10.34
N TYR A 188 5.15 -11.70 -10.10
CA TYR A 188 4.53 -12.98 -9.79
C TYR A 188 4.68 -13.37 -8.32
N GLY A 189 3.83 -14.29 -7.87
CA GLY A 189 3.90 -14.84 -6.52
C GLY A 189 5.21 -15.60 -6.31
N CYS A 190 6.11 -15.07 -5.47
CA CYS A 190 7.44 -15.65 -5.23
C CYS A 190 7.37 -17.13 -4.79
N TYR A 191 6.36 -17.51 -4.03
CA TYR A 191 6.17 -18.90 -3.55
C TYR A 191 5.73 -19.88 -4.64
N ALA A 192 5.47 -19.43 -5.86
CA ALA A 192 5.28 -20.34 -7.00
C ALA A 192 6.57 -21.07 -7.37
N CYS A 193 7.73 -20.45 -7.12
CA CYS A 193 9.06 -21.01 -7.37
C CYS A 193 9.86 -21.22 -6.06
N HIS A 194 9.74 -20.32 -5.10
CA HIS A 194 10.45 -20.38 -3.80
C HIS A 194 9.61 -21.10 -2.74
N HIS A 195 9.42 -22.40 -2.91
CA HIS A 195 8.76 -23.26 -1.93
C HIS A 195 9.59 -24.52 -1.64
N ASN A 196 9.32 -25.16 -0.50
CA ASN A 196 9.96 -26.44 -0.18
C ASN A 196 9.52 -27.52 -1.18
N LEU A 197 10.46 -28.34 -1.64
CA LEU A 197 10.22 -29.46 -2.58
C LEU A 197 9.66 -30.73 -1.90
N GLN A 198 9.33 -30.68 -0.61
CA GLN A 198 8.90 -31.84 0.16
C GLN A 198 7.52 -32.37 -0.30
N PRO A 199 7.29 -33.69 -0.37
CA PRO A 199 6.20 -34.32 -1.15
C PRO A 199 4.79 -34.19 -0.55
N SER A 200 4.62 -33.52 0.58
CA SER A 200 3.33 -33.41 1.27
C SER A 200 3.26 -32.10 2.06
N ASN A 201 3.12 -30.98 1.35
CA ASN A 201 2.77 -29.72 2.00
C ASN A 201 1.43 -29.22 1.44
N TRP A 202 0.68 -28.47 2.26
CA TRP A 202 -0.56 -27.83 1.84
C TRP A 202 -0.38 -26.90 0.62
N ARG A 203 0.87 -26.53 0.30
CA ARG A 203 1.27 -25.72 -0.86
C ARG A 203 1.42 -26.53 -2.17
N GLN A 204 1.44 -27.87 -2.10
CA GLN A 204 1.43 -28.81 -3.25
C GLN A 204 0.03 -29.33 -3.56
N ASN A 205 -0.92 -29.23 -2.63
CA ASN A 205 -2.35 -29.31 -2.91
C ASN A 205 -2.74 -28.06 -3.72
N ARG A 206 -2.38 -28.07 -5.00
CA ARG A 206 -2.55 -26.95 -5.91
C ARG A 206 -4.04 -26.63 -6.03
N GLY A 207 -4.50 -25.61 -5.30
CA GLY A 207 -5.78 -24.91 -5.47
C GLY A 207 -5.87 -24.16 -6.81
N PHE A 208 -5.39 -24.79 -7.88
CA PHE A 208 -5.24 -24.23 -9.22
C PHE A 208 -6.06 -25.03 -10.23
N ALA A 209 -7.26 -25.48 -9.86
CA ALA A 209 -8.13 -26.29 -10.72
C ALA A 209 -8.34 -25.68 -12.13
N ASN A 210 -8.10 -24.37 -12.29
CA ASN A 210 -8.26 -23.63 -13.55
C ASN A 210 -6.96 -23.04 -14.15
N ARG A 211 -5.76 -23.33 -13.61
CA ARG A 211 -4.51 -22.78 -14.20
C ARG A 211 -3.89 -23.74 -15.21
N ARG A 212 -3.37 -23.16 -16.29
CA ARG A 212 -2.61 -23.89 -17.30
C ARG A 212 -1.23 -24.25 -16.74
N PRO A 213 -0.72 -25.48 -16.98
CA PRO A 213 0.67 -25.81 -16.69
C PRO A 213 1.63 -24.76 -17.29
N GLY A 214 2.61 -24.31 -16.51
CA GLY A 214 3.57 -23.29 -16.90
C GLY A 214 3.11 -21.83 -16.72
N GLY A 215 1.87 -21.59 -16.28
CA GLY A 215 1.41 -20.25 -15.89
C GLY A 215 1.76 -19.93 -14.43
N PHE A 216 2.27 -18.72 -14.19
CA PHE A 216 2.60 -18.24 -12.85
C PHE A 216 1.47 -17.37 -12.27
N PRO A 217 1.20 -17.45 -10.96
CA PRO A 217 0.29 -16.53 -10.28
C PRO A 217 0.79 -15.10 -10.42
N TRP A 218 0.02 -14.23 -11.06
CA TRP A 218 0.33 -12.80 -11.14
C TRP A 218 -0.23 -12.06 -9.91
N ALA A 219 0.54 -11.08 -9.41
CA ALA A 219 0.13 -10.09 -8.42
C ALA A 219 -0.63 -10.64 -7.19
N THR A 220 -0.15 -11.76 -6.63
CA THR A 220 -0.80 -12.48 -5.53
C THR A 220 -0.90 -11.70 -4.22
N TRP A 221 -0.10 -10.64 -4.08
CA TRP A 221 -0.18 -9.73 -2.93
C TRP A 221 -1.12 -8.55 -3.20
N GLN A 222 -1.14 -8.03 -4.43
CA GLN A 222 -1.72 -6.73 -4.73
C GLN A 222 -3.23 -6.80 -5.07
N PHE A 223 -3.71 -7.90 -5.65
CA PHE A 223 -5.10 -8.02 -6.10
C PHE A 223 -6.03 -9.00 -5.37
N PRO A 224 -5.64 -9.79 -4.34
CA PRO A 224 -6.46 -10.91 -3.88
C PRO A 224 -7.82 -10.50 -3.31
N VAL A 225 -7.99 -9.26 -2.85
CA VAL A 225 -9.20 -8.78 -2.17
C VAL A 225 -10.00 -7.72 -2.95
N LEU A 226 -9.51 -7.28 -4.10
CA LEU A 226 -10.09 -6.13 -4.81
C LEU A 226 -11.44 -6.43 -5.48
N ALA A 227 -11.67 -7.67 -5.90
CA ALA A 227 -12.94 -8.09 -6.49
C ALA A 227 -14.13 -7.99 -5.51
N GLU A 228 -13.86 -7.94 -4.20
CA GLU A 228 -14.88 -7.89 -3.16
C GLU A 228 -15.41 -6.50 -2.86
N MET A 229 -14.76 -5.48 -3.41
CA MET A 229 -15.20 -4.09 -3.28
C MET A 229 -16.45 -3.88 -4.15
N SER A 230 -17.63 -4.13 -3.59
CA SER A 230 -18.87 -4.04 -4.36
C SER A 230 -19.14 -2.60 -4.84
N PRO A 231 -19.91 -2.40 -5.93
CA PRO A 231 -20.26 -1.06 -6.37
C PRO A 231 -20.90 -0.21 -5.27
N GLU A 232 -21.67 -0.80 -4.36
CA GLU A 232 -22.25 -0.09 -3.20
C GLU A 232 -21.17 0.41 -2.23
N LEU A 233 -20.05 -0.30 -2.08
CA LEU A 233 -18.88 0.16 -1.33
C LEU A 233 -18.16 1.31 -2.05
N LEU A 234 -18.15 1.25 -3.39
CA LEU A 234 -17.45 2.19 -4.27
C LEU A 234 -18.33 3.37 -4.68
N ASN A 235 -19.32 3.78 -3.86
CA ASN A 235 -20.23 4.89 -4.15
C ASN A 235 -20.96 4.78 -5.51
N GLY A 236 -21.28 3.56 -5.93
CA GLY A 236 -21.93 3.25 -7.21
C GLY A 236 -20.96 3.12 -8.39
N TYR A 237 -19.66 3.34 -8.20
CA TYR A 237 -18.67 3.19 -9.26
C TYR A 237 -18.46 1.71 -9.63
N PRO A 238 -18.41 1.35 -10.92
CA PRO A 238 -18.16 -0.03 -11.34
C PRO A 238 -16.80 -0.55 -10.85
N ASN A 239 -16.76 -1.73 -10.24
CA ASN A 239 -15.49 -2.34 -9.84
C ASN A 239 -14.74 -2.93 -11.06
N PRO A 240 -13.53 -2.45 -11.41
CA PRO A 240 -12.79 -2.91 -12.59
C PRO A 240 -12.28 -4.36 -12.47
N PHE A 241 -12.30 -4.95 -11.26
CA PHE A 241 -11.90 -6.34 -11.02
C PHE A 241 -13.05 -7.35 -11.23
N VAL A 242 -14.29 -6.88 -11.40
CA VAL A 242 -15.47 -7.73 -11.52
C VAL A 242 -15.90 -7.87 -12.99
N GLY A 243 -16.31 -9.09 -13.36
CA GLY A 243 -16.79 -9.42 -14.70
C GLY A 243 -15.74 -10.09 -15.59
N LYS A 244 -16.15 -11.09 -16.36
CA LYS A 244 -15.24 -11.89 -17.20
C LYS A 244 -14.62 -11.10 -18.36
N GLU A 245 -15.29 -10.05 -18.80
CA GLU A 245 -14.84 -9.17 -19.88
C GLU A 245 -14.10 -7.92 -19.36
N SER A 246 -13.87 -7.81 -18.03
CA SER A 246 -13.18 -6.66 -17.45
C SER A 246 -11.73 -6.59 -17.95
N VAL A 247 -11.18 -5.38 -17.97
CA VAL A 247 -9.78 -5.16 -18.37
C VAL A 247 -8.83 -5.94 -17.46
N TYR A 248 -9.14 -6.00 -16.16
CA TYR A 248 -8.40 -6.83 -15.20
C TYR A 248 -8.37 -8.30 -15.60
N HIS A 249 -9.51 -8.92 -15.90
CA HIS A 249 -9.54 -10.35 -16.22
C HIS A 249 -8.80 -10.67 -17.54
N GLN A 250 -8.89 -9.76 -18.52
CA GLN A 250 -8.13 -9.86 -19.76
C GLN A 250 -6.62 -9.77 -19.51
N LEU A 251 -6.19 -8.86 -18.63
CA LEU A 251 -4.79 -8.68 -18.24
C LEU A 251 -4.26 -9.86 -17.43
N ASP A 252 -5.01 -10.33 -16.42
CA ASP A 252 -4.66 -11.50 -15.61
C ASP A 252 -4.49 -12.76 -16.48
N LYS A 253 -5.38 -12.96 -17.46
CA LYS A 253 -5.29 -14.04 -18.43
C LYS A 253 -4.03 -13.95 -19.30
N GLU A 254 -3.61 -12.75 -19.70
CA GLU A 254 -2.40 -12.54 -20.49
C GLU A 254 -1.13 -12.73 -19.64
N MET A 255 -1.11 -12.17 -18.42
CA MET A 255 -0.01 -12.30 -17.47
C MET A 255 0.19 -13.73 -16.97
N SER A 256 -0.89 -14.53 -16.94
CA SER A 256 -0.85 -15.97 -16.61
C SER A 256 -0.24 -16.85 -17.70
N ARG A 257 0.19 -16.29 -18.85
CA ARG A 257 0.88 -17.04 -19.90
C ARG A 257 2.36 -17.23 -19.52
N PRO A 258 3.02 -18.31 -19.97
CA PRO A 258 4.47 -18.49 -19.76
C PRO A 258 5.30 -17.32 -20.29
N LEU A 259 4.88 -16.72 -21.41
CA LEU A 259 5.46 -15.51 -21.97
C LEU A 259 4.31 -14.57 -22.39
N PRO A 260 3.96 -13.58 -21.55
CA PRO A 260 2.93 -12.60 -21.87
C PRO A 260 3.35 -11.73 -23.08
N ASN A 261 2.39 -11.36 -23.93
CA ASN A 261 2.66 -10.43 -25.03
C ASN A 261 2.85 -8.99 -24.49
N ARG A 262 4.04 -8.40 -24.71
CA ARG A 262 4.42 -7.07 -24.20
C ARG A 262 3.42 -5.96 -24.58
N GLU A 263 3.17 -5.79 -25.88
CA GLU A 263 2.28 -4.75 -26.39
C GLU A 263 0.86 -4.86 -25.80
N LYS A 264 0.33 -6.07 -25.75
CA LYS A 264 -0.99 -6.32 -25.18
C LYS A 264 -1.02 -6.06 -23.67
N VAL A 265 0.02 -6.44 -22.93
CA VAL A 265 0.13 -6.13 -21.51
C VAL A 265 0.23 -4.63 -21.29
N LYS A 266 1.04 -3.91 -22.07
CA LYS A 266 1.17 -2.46 -22.00
C LYS A 266 -0.17 -1.76 -22.23
N GLU A 267 -0.92 -2.16 -23.27
CA GLU A 267 -2.26 -1.63 -23.56
C GLU A 267 -3.24 -1.89 -22.40
N LEU A 268 -3.36 -3.14 -21.96
CA LEU A 268 -4.31 -3.53 -20.92
C LEU A 268 -3.95 -2.93 -19.55
N ALA A 269 -2.66 -2.88 -19.20
CA ALA A 269 -2.18 -2.25 -17.98
C ALA A 269 -2.45 -0.74 -17.97
N GLY A 270 -2.22 -0.05 -19.10
CA GLY A 270 -2.54 1.37 -19.24
C GLY A 270 -4.03 1.66 -19.11
N ARG A 271 -4.90 0.80 -19.67
CA ARG A 271 -6.36 0.91 -19.52
C ARG A 271 -6.80 0.68 -18.08
N LEU A 272 -6.32 -0.38 -17.42
CA LEU A 272 -6.66 -0.66 -16.02
C LEU A 272 -6.11 0.43 -15.09
N ARG A 273 -4.92 0.97 -15.37
CA ARG A 273 -4.36 2.12 -14.64
C ARG A 273 -5.29 3.32 -14.72
N ALA A 274 -5.84 3.63 -15.89
CA ALA A 274 -6.78 4.73 -16.05
C ALA A 274 -8.08 4.50 -15.27
N GLU A 275 -8.64 3.28 -15.31
CA GLU A 275 -9.83 2.92 -14.52
C GLU A 275 -9.57 3.07 -13.01
N LEU A 276 -8.45 2.55 -12.52
CA LEU A 276 -8.04 2.66 -11.11
C LEU A 276 -7.78 4.11 -10.70
N HIS A 277 -7.12 4.89 -11.55
CA HIS A 277 -6.84 6.30 -11.30
C HIS A 277 -8.14 7.10 -11.14
N ASN A 278 -9.10 6.87 -12.05
CA ASN A 278 -10.41 7.52 -12.03
C ASN A 278 -11.24 7.08 -10.82
N LEU A 279 -11.26 5.78 -10.49
CA LEU A 279 -11.92 5.26 -9.31
C LEU A 279 -11.31 5.85 -8.03
N GLY A 280 -9.99 5.88 -7.91
CA GLY A 280 -9.28 6.49 -6.79
C GLY A 280 -9.57 7.99 -6.65
N ASN A 281 -9.64 8.73 -7.77
CA ASN A 281 -10.00 10.15 -7.76
C ASN A 281 -11.46 10.36 -7.36
N HIS A 282 -12.39 9.53 -7.85
CA HIS A 282 -13.79 9.56 -7.48
C HIS A 282 -13.96 9.37 -5.96
N LEU A 283 -13.40 8.28 -5.43
CA LEU A 283 -13.46 7.95 -4.00
C LEU A 283 -12.66 8.91 -3.12
N GLY A 284 -11.66 9.57 -3.68
CA GLY A 284 -10.87 10.58 -2.99
C GLY A 284 -11.44 11.99 -3.07
N GLY A 285 -12.54 12.22 -3.77
CA GLY A 285 -13.04 13.58 -4.03
C GLY A 285 -12.02 14.46 -4.77
N LEU A 286 -11.18 13.90 -5.65
CA LEU A 286 -10.18 14.63 -6.42
C LEU A 286 -10.74 14.98 -7.81
N TYR A 287 -11.61 15.99 -7.86
CA TYR A 287 -12.15 16.52 -9.12
C TYR A 287 -11.43 17.80 -9.54
N PRO A 288 -11.24 18.04 -10.85
CA PRO A 288 -10.59 19.25 -11.36
C PRO A 288 -11.23 20.58 -10.91
N ASP A 289 -12.48 20.57 -10.43
CA ASP A 289 -13.23 21.77 -10.03
C ASP A 289 -13.99 21.63 -8.69
N ILE A 290 -13.51 20.79 -7.76
CA ILE A 290 -14.21 20.55 -6.48
C ILE A 290 -14.38 21.83 -5.62
N GLU A 291 -13.57 22.86 -5.86
CA GLU A 291 -13.64 24.14 -5.13
C GLU A 291 -14.94 24.92 -5.44
N HIS A 292 -15.47 24.80 -6.65
CA HIS A 292 -16.75 25.41 -7.05
C HIS A 292 -17.93 24.46 -6.93
N HIS A 293 -17.66 23.18 -6.64
CA HIS A 293 -18.63 22.09 -6.58
C HIS A 293 -18.53 21.31 -5.26
N PRO A 294 -18.85 21.93 -4.11
CA PRO A 294 -18.74 21.29 -2.79
C PRO A 294 -19.62 20.04 -2.63
N GLU A 295 -20.70 19.91 -3.41
CA GLU A 295 -21.53 18.71 -3.50
C GLU A 295 -20.75 17.48 -3.95
N LEU A 296 -19.65 17.65 -4.70
CA LEU A 296 -18.79 16.54 -5.12
C LEU A 296 -17.99 15.95 -3.94
N ARG A 297 -17.97 16.58 -2.77
CA ARG A 297 -17.44 15.95 -1.54
C ARG A 297 -18.33 14.81 -1.06
N GLU A 298 -19.60 14.76 -1.44
CA GLU A 298 -20.46 13.60 -1.15
C GLU A 298 -20.01 12.33 -1.90
N ALA A 299 -19.23 12.50 -2.97
CA ALA A 299 -18.64 11.39 -3.72
C ALA A 299 -17.39 10.80 -3.05
N GLU A 300 -16.81 11.49 -2.04
CA GLU A 300 -15.72 10.93 -1.25
C GLU A 300 -16.18 9.64 -0.57
N LEU A 301 -15.30 8.63 -0.55
CA LEU A 301 -15.59 7.35 0.05
C LEU A 301 -16.05 7.57 1.48
N SER A 302 -17.19 6.99 1.83
CA SER A 302 -17.62 6.92 3.21
C SER A 302 -18.33 5.63 3.50
N LEU A 303 -17.88 4.98 4.57
CA LEU A 303 -18.39 3.69 4.99
C LEU A 303 -19.27 3.85 6.22
N THR A 304 -20.48 3.31 6.15
CA THR A 304 -21.39 3.16 7.30
C THR A 304 -20.95 1.97 8.17
N GLU A 305 -21.49 1.87 9.39
CA GLU A 305 -21.23 0.72 10.27
C GLU A 305 -21.62 -0.59 9.57
N SER A 306 -22.78 -0.62 8.90
CA SER A 306 -23.26 -1.80 8.18
C SER A 306 -22.35 -2.19 7.01
N GLN A 307 -21.79 -1.22 6.29
CA GLN A 307 -20.85 -1.49 5.20
C GLN A 307 -19.54 -2.06 5.75
N VAL A 308 -18.97 -1.47 6.82
CA VAL A 308 -17.73 -1.96 7.44
C VAL A 308 -17.95 -3.36 8.04
N GLN A 309 -19.04 -3.57 8.77
CA GLN A 309 -19.40 -4.86 9.35
C GLN A 309 -19.58 -5.94 8.26
N SER A 310 -20.29 -5.62 7.18
CA SER A 310 -20.48 -6.56 6.07
C SER A 310 -19.16 -6.93 5.40
N LEU A 311 -18.26 -5.97 5.21
CA LEU A 311 -16.95 -6.22 4.61
C LEU A 311 -16.06 -7.07 5.54
N LEU A 312 -16.10 -6.77 6.84
CA LEU A 312 -15.40 -7.56 7.87
C LEU A 312 -15.88 -9.02 7.87
N GLU A 313 -17.19 -9.26 7.86
CA GLU A 313 -17.77 -10.61 7.85
C GLU A 313 -17.42 -11.39 6.58
N LYS A 314 -17.46 -10.74 5.41
CA LYS A 314 -17.02 -11.33 4.14
C LYS A 314 -15.54 -11.72 4.22
N MET A 315 -14.70 -10.79 4.68
CA MET A 315 -13.25 -11.00 4.79
C MET A 315 -12.89 -12.09 5.80
N SER A 316 -13.58 -12.16 6.94
CA SER A 316 -13.32 -13.17 7.97
C SER A 316 -13.99 -14.52 7.72
N GLY A 317 -14.74 -14.66 6.61
CA GLY A 317 -15.57 -15.83 6.34
C GLY A 317 -15.58 -16.19 4.86
N GLN A 318 -16.69 -15.89 4.18
CA GLN A 318 -17.02 -16.40 2.84
C GLN A 318 -15.94 -16.13 1.79
N VAL A 319 -15.31 -14.95 1.84
CA VAL A 319 -14.24 -14.56 0.92
C VAL A 319 -12.88 -14.99 1.46
N GLY A 320 -12.62 -14.75 2.74
CA GLY A 320 -11.31 -15.00 3.32
C GLY A 320 -10.91 -16.46 3.27
N GLN A 321 -11.85 -17.37 3.52
CA GLN A 321 -11.56 -18.79 3.58
C GLN A 321 -10.92 -19.34 2.29
N PRO A 322 -11.50 -19.17 1.09
CA PRO A 322 -10.84 -19.63 -0.14
C PRO A 322 -9.53 -18.88 -0.43
N LEU A 323 -9.42 -17.59 -0.08
CA LEU A 323 -8.19 -16.82 -0.29
C LEU A 323 -7.03 -17.31 0.58
N VAL A 324 -7.28 -17.64 1.85
CA VAL A 324 -6.28 -18.15 2.79
C VAL A 324 -5.72 -19.50 2.32
N GLU A 325 -6.56 -20.33 1.70
CA GLU A 325 -6.15 -21.63 1.15
C GLU A 325 -5.31 -21.51 -0.13
N HIS A 326 -5.39 -20.40 -0.86
CA HIS A 326 -4.68 -20.23 -2.13
C HIS A 326 -3.17 -20.10 -1.96
N ASN A 327 -2.71 -19.17 -1.12
CA ASN A 327 -1.29 -18.90 -0.90
C ASN A 327 -1.07 -17.96 0.30
N TRP A 328 0.18 -17.85 0.73
CA TRP A 328 0.56 -17.01 1.87
C TRP A 328 0.28 -15.51 1.67
N ASP A 329 0.45 -14.97 0.46
CA ASP A 329 0.20 -13.54 0.19
C ASP A 329 -1.27 -13.20 0.40
N ALA A 330 -2.17 -14.02 -0.15
CA ALA A 330 -3.61 -13.86 0.01
C ALA A 330 -4.03 -14.04 1.48
N ALA A 331 -3.45 -15.02 2.20
CA ALA A 331 -3.69 -15.19 3.62
C ALA A 331 -3.27 -13.96 4.45
N ALA A 332 -2.11 -13.38 4.13
CA ALA A 332 -1.62 -12.17 4.78
C ALA A 332 -2.50 -10.95 4.46
N GLN A 333 -2.97 -10.80 3.22
CA GLN A 333 -3.90 -9.73 2.84
C GLN A 333 -5.26 -9.85 3.55
N VAL A 334 -5.80 -11.06 3.68
CA VAL A 334 -7.02 -11.30 4.45
C VAL A 334 -6.82 -10.91 5.92
N TYR A 335 -5.70 -11.31 6.52
CA TYR A 335 -5.36 -10.93 7.89
C TYR A 335 -5.27 -9.40 8.06
N LEU A 336 -4.46 -8.73 7.24
CA LEU A 336 -4.25 -7.27 7.33
C LEU A 336 -5.55 -6.51 7.09
N GLY A 337 -6.34 -6.92 6.09
CA GLY A 337 -7.65 -6.32 5.83
C GLY A 337 -8.65 -6.54 6.97
N THR A 338 -8.67 -7.73 7.58
CA THR A 338 -9.55 -8.01 8.72
C THR A 338 -9.21 -7.12 9.93
N VAL A 339 -7.91 -6.92 10.20
CA VAL A 339 -7.46 -6.02 11.27
C VAL A 339 -7.91 -4.57 11.00
N ALA A 340 -7.65 -4.07 9.80
CA ALA A 340 -8.00 -2.69 9.43
C ALA A 340 -9.53 -2.45 9.43
N LEU A 341 -10.31 -3.42 8.95
CA LEU A 341 -11.77 -3.35 8.97
C LEU A 341 -12.33 -3.41 10.38
N TYR A 342 -11.72 -4.20 11.26
CA TYR A 342 -12.11 -4.24 12.66
C TYR A 342 -11.76 -2.93 13.39
N GLN A 343 -10.58 -2.34 13.17
CA GLN A 343 -10.25 -1.00 13.67
C GLN A 343 -11.22 0.05 13.13
N GLY A 344 -11.54 0.00 11.84
CA GLY A 344 -12.53 0.88 11.24
C GLY A 344 -13.94 0.70 11.82
N LEU A 345 -14.31 -0.51 12.24
CA LEU A 345 -15.58 -0.76 12.91
C LEU A 345 -15.62 -0.11 14.31
N VAL A 346 -14.51 -0.16 15.05
CA VAL A 346 -14.34 0.54 16.33
C VAL A 346 -14.44 2.06 16.14
N ASP A 347 -13.79 2.61 15.10
CA ASP A 347 -13.89 4.03 14.75
C ASP A 347 -15.33 4.46 14.43
N VAL A 348 -16.09 3.66 13.66
CA VAL A 348 -17.45 4.03 13.24
C VAL A 348 -18.43 4.02 14.43
N ARG A 349 -18.21 3.12 15.40
CA ARG A 349 -19.00 3.06 16.64
C ARG A 349 -18.73 4.24 17.58
N GLY A 350 -17.61 4.93 17.39
CA GLY A 350 -17.14 6.00 18.26
C GLY A 350 -16.46 5.48 19.52
N ASP A 351 -15.97 4.24 19.49
CA ASP A 351 -15.28 3.58 20.61
C ASP A 351 -13.80 4.01 20.68
N ILE A 352 -13.57 5.33 20.61
CA ILE A 352 -12.26 5.98 20.62
C ILE A 352 -12.13 6.88 21.86
N ASN A 353 -10.93 6.98 22.40
CA ASN A 353 -10.63 7.84 23.54
C ASN A 353 -10.29 9.27 23.09
N LYS A 354 -10.16 10.17 24.07
CA LYS A 354 -9.90 11.61 23.85
C LYS A 354 -8.60 11.91 23.10
N ASP A 355 -7.62 11.02 23.20
CA ASP A 355 -6.30 11.15 22.57
C ASP A 355 -6.28 10.55 21.15
N GLY A 356 -7.41 10.02 20.68
CA GLY A 356 -7.52 9.40 19.36
C GLY A 356 -6.92 8.01 19.27
N PHE A 357 -6.76 7.35 20.42
CA PHE A 357 -6.48 5.92 20.50
C PHE A 357 -7.77 5.16 20.85
N HIS A 358 -7.78 3.85 20.72
CA HIS A 358 -8.96 3.05 21.11
C HIS A 358 -9.37 3.35 22.56
N ALA A 359 -10.68 3.40 22.81
CA ALA A 359 -11.22 3.35 24.17
C ALA A 359 -10.69 2.08 24.89
N PRO A 360 -10.74 2.02 26.23
CA PRO A 360 -10.34 0.80 26.95
C PRO A 360 -11.03 -0.42 26.34
N LEU A 361 -10.22 -1.37 25.88
CA LEU A 361 -10.70 -2.55 25.15
C LEU A 361 -11.72 -3.31 25.99
N THR A 362 -12.88 -3.62 25.41
CA THR A 362 -13.83 -4.54 26.04
C THR A 362 -13.22 -5.96 26.09
N ASP A 363 -13.79 -6.86 26.89
CA ASP A 363 -13.29 -8.24 26.93
C ASP A 363 -13.45 -8.95 25.58
N ARG A 364 -14.48 -8.58 24.81
CA ARG A 364 -14.64 -9.02 23.43
C ARG A 364 -13.48 -8.53 22.56
N ASP A 365 -13.10 -7.26 22.67
CA ASP A 365 -12.02 -6.70 21.87
C ASP A 365 -10.68 -7.35 22.23
N LYS A 366 -10.41 -7.57 23.52
CA LYS A 366 -9.21 -8.30 23.97
C LYS A 366 -9.13 -9.70 23.38
N ALA A 367 -10.24 -10.43 23.31
CA ALA A 367 -10.31 -11.75 22.70
C ALA A 367 -10.02 -11.69 21.20
N ILE A 368 -10.62 -10.75 20.46
CA ILE A 368 -10.38 -10.55 19.03
C ILE A 368 -8.90 -10.22 18.76
N TYR A 369 -8.32 -9.27 19.50
CA TYR A 369 -6.90 -8.95 19.38
C TYR A 369 -5.98 -10.13 19.77
N SER A 370 -6.42 -11.04 20.63
CA SER A 370 -5.69 -12.28 20.91
C SER A 370 -5.63 -13.18 19.68
N HIS A 371 -6.76 -13.39 19.01
CA HIS A 371 -6.80 -14.16 17.76
C HIS A 371 -5.99 -13.50 16.64
N PHE A 372 -6.00 -12.17 16.54
CA PHE A 372 -5.13 -11.47 15.59
C PHE A 372 -3.64 -11.71 15.87
N ARG A 373 -3.21 -11.78 17.14
CA ARG A 373 -1.83 -12.13 17.49
C ARG A 373 -1.50 -13.57 17.12
N GLU A 374 -2.41 -14.51 17.37
CA GLU A 374 -2.25 -15.92 16.97
C GLU A 374 -2.08 -16.06 15.46
N ILE A 375 -2.96 -15.42 14.67
CA ILE A 375 -2.89 -15.45 13.19
C ILE A 375 -1.59 -14.80 12.70
N ARG A 376 -1.21 -13.64 13.25
CA ARG A 376 0.07 -12.98 12.93
C ARG A 376 1.25 -13.92 13.13
N ASP A 377 1.26 -14.65 14.26
CA ASP A 377 2.35 -15.54 14.61
C ASP A 377 2.39 -16.78 13.70
N LEU A 378 1.25 -17.25 13.20
CA LEU A 378 1.17 -18.28 12.14
C LEU A 378 1.67 -17.78 10.78
N LEU A 379 1.50 -16.49 10.47
CA LEU A 379 1.95 -15.89 9.21
C LEU A 379 3.45 -15.56 9.20
N LYS A 380 4.12 -15.53 10.35
CA LYS A 380 5.58 -15.35 10.42
C LYS A 380 6.28 -16.54 9.77
N PHE A 381 7.27 -16.27 8.92
CA PHE A 381 8.25 -17.27 8.52
C PHE A 381 9.10 -17.60 9.76
N SER A 382 8.78 -18.71 10.44
CA SER A 382 9.51 -19.11 11.65
C SER A 382 11.02 -19.20 11.36
N PRO A 383 11.89 -18.61 12.21
CA PRO A 383 13.34 -18.80 12.11
C PRO A 383 13.79 -20.24 12.40
N GLU A 384 12.89 -21.11 12.85
CA GLU A 384 13.24 -22.39 13.45
C GLU A 384 12.98 -23.57 12.51
N ASN A 385 14.05 -23.97 11.81
CA ASN A 385 14.35 -25.39 11.73
C ASN A 385 14.59 -25.89 13.16
N LYS A 386 13.84 -26.90 13.60
CA LYS A 386 13.99 -27.59 14.89
C LYS A 386 15.37 -28.29 15.08
N ASP A 387 16.34 -28.05 14.20
CA ASP A 387 17.70 -28.62 14.24
C ASP A 387 18.80 -27.56 14.50
N GLY A 388 18.46 -26.40 15.06
CA GLY A 388 19.45 -25.50 15.69
C GLY A 388 20.43 -24.78 14.75
N LYS A 389 20.30 -24.90 13.43
CA LYS A 389 21.06 -24.07 12.48
C LYS A 389 20.23 -22.85 12.10
N ARG A 390 20.56 -21.71 12.72
CA ARG A 390 20.05 -20.39 12.31
C ARG A 390 20.26 -20.21 10.81
N SER A 391 19.15 -20.02 10.09
CA SER A 391 19.18 -19.43 8.75
C SER A 391 19.68 -17.99 8.87
N SER A 392 20.90 -17.74 8.43
CA SER A 392 21.59 -16.44 8.46
C SER A 392 21.04 -15.40 7.48
N ILE A 393 19.88 -15.63 6.87
CA ILE A 393 19.41 -14.85 5.72
C ILE A 393 18.72 -13.54 6.15
N TYR A 394 18.39 -13.38 7.45
CA TYR A 394 17.74 -12.18 8.00
C TYR A 394 18.50 -11.58 9.18
N ASN A 395 19.83 -11.52 9.13
CA ASN A 395 20.55 -10.60 10.01
C ASN A 395 20.50 -9.20 9.39
N SER A 396 19.53 -8.40 9.87
CA SER A 396 19.67 -6.94 9.87
C SER A 396 21.08 -6.60 10.41
N PRO A 397 21.82 -5.63 9.85
CA PRO A 397 23.11 -5.25 10.40
C PRO A 397 22.90 -4.90 11.87
N LYS A 398 23.49 -5.72 12.75
CA LYS A 398 23.57 -5.43 14.16
C LYS A 398 24.11 -4.01 14.29
N THR A 399 23.42 -3.21 15.08
CA THR A 399 23.94 -1.96 15.63
C THR A 399 25.39 -2.18 16.01
N TYR A 400 26.28 -1.37 15.45
CA TYR A 400 27.67 -1.27 15.88
C TYR A 400 27.65 -0.83 17.35
N GLU A 401 27.70 -1.79 18.27
CA GLU A 401 28.16 -1.53 19.63
C GLU A 401 29.65 -1.24 19.52
N GLU A 402 30.01 -0.01 19.86
CA GLU A 402 31.37 0.48 20.01
C GLU A 402 32.15 -0.45 20.95
N THR A 403 33.01 -1.28 20.38
CA THR A 403 34.19 -1.77 21.07
C THR A 403 35.34 -0.87 20.65
N ALA A 404 35.53 0.22 21.39
CA ALA A 404 36.78 0.97 21.36
C ALA A 404 37.84 0.15 22.12
N PRO A 405 39.01 -0.16 21.52
CA PRO A 405 40.14 -0.69 22.26
C PRO A 405 41.01 0.46 22.81
N ASN A 406 41.41 0.25 24.07
CA ASN A 406 42.35 0.97 24.94
C ASN A 406 41.83 2.18 25.72
#